data_AF-A0A920AVN8-F1
#
_entry.id   AF-A0A920AVN8-F1
#
_cell.length_a   1.000
_cell.length_b   1.000
_cell.length_c   1.000
_cell.angle_alpha   90.00
_cell.angle_beta   90.00
_cell.angle_gamma   90.00
#
_symmetry.space_group_name_H-M   'P 1'
#
loop_
_entity.id
_entity.type
_entity.pdbx_description
1 polymer ?
#
loop_
_entity_poly.entity_id
_entity_poly.type
_entity_poly.pdbx_seq_one_letter_code
_entity_poly.pdbx_strand_id
1 'polypeptide(L)'
;MKPHKISFVNAVTLISFGLWGYIDVDYSPTALIPVVFGAIILALNSGLKKENKTVAHIVVLLTFLILGGLFKPLMSTIESGSAVRITRVGLMMLSTLMALIVFIKSFIANRSKN
;
A
#
# COMPACT_ATOMS: atom_id res chain seq x y z
N MET A 1 -9.08 9.26 11.34
CA MET A 1 -9.64 8.28 10.37
C MET A 1 -9.43 6.88 10.91
N LYS A 2 -10.39 5.95 10.74
CA LYS A 2 -10.23 4.57 11.24
C LYS A 2 -9.23 3.78 10.36
N PRO A 3 -8.37 2.90 10.91
CA PRO A 3 -7.34 2.17 10.16
C PRO A 3 -7.90 1.36 8.97
N HIS A 4 -9.06 0.71 9.12
CA HIS A 4 -9.67 -0.06 8.03
C HIS A 4 -10.05 0.81 6.82
N LYS A 5 -10.41 2.09 7.03
CA LYS A 5 -10.78 2.98 5.92
C LYS A 5 -9.56 3.36 5.11
N ILE A 6 -8.45 3.72 5.78
CA ILE A 6 -7.24 4.11 5.05
C ILE A 6 -6.56 2.90 4.40
N SER A 7 -6.61 1.74 5.06
CA SER A 7 -6.08 0.49 4.52
C SER A 7 -6.85 0.07 3.25
N PHE A 8 -8.17 0.23 3.24
CA PHE A 8 -8.98 0.02 2.04
C PHE A 8 -8.57 0.94 0.89
N VAL A 9 -8.46 2.25 1.14
CA VAL A 9 -8.05 3.23 0.13
C VAL A 9 -6.66 2.89 -0.41
N ASN A 10 -5.74 2.48 0.47
CA ASN A 10 -4.40 2.09 0.06
C ASN A 10 -4.40 0.84 -0.81
N ALA A 11 -5.14 -0.18 -0.40
CA ALA A 11 -5.25 -1.42 -1.17
C ALA A 11 -5.83 -1.18 -2.57
N VAL A 12 -6.91 -0.40 -2.67
CA VAL A 12 -7.52 -0.05 -3.97
C VAL A 12 -6.55 0.76 -4.82
N THR A 13 -5.84 1.73 -4.24
CA THR A 13 -4.82 2.52 -4.95
C THR A 13 -3.73 1.61 -5.53
N LEU A 14 -3.20 0.68 -4.72
CA LEU A 14 -2.16 -0.25 -5.16
C LEU A 14 -2.64 -1.18 -6.28
N ILE A 15 -3.86 -1.71 -6.18
CA ILE A 15 -4.45 -2.58 -7.21
C ILE A 15 -4.67 -1.81 -8.51
N SER A 16 -5.38 -0.68 -8.44
CA SER A 16 -5.75 0.08 -9.64
C SER A 16 -4.54 0.60 -10.41
N PHE A 17 -3.61 1.27 -9.73
CA PHE A 17 -2.42 1.78 -10.40
C PHE A 17 -1.41 0.67 -10.73
N GLY A 18 -1.42 -0.46 -10.00
CA GLY A 18 -0.55 -1.60 -10.29
C GLY A 18 -0.96 -2.34 -11.56
N LEU A 19 -2.28 -2.56 -11.73
CA LEU A 19 -2.84 -3.12 -12.96
C LEU A 19 -2.62 -2.22 -14.16
N TRP A 20 -2.81 -0.90 -14.01
CA TRP A 20 -2.45 0.04 -15.05
C TRP A 20 -0.94 -0.03 -15.36
N GLY A 21 -0.11 -0.06 -14.31
CA GLY A 21 1.33 -0.21 -14.46
C GLY A 21 1.75 -1.45 -15.24
N TYR A 22 1.07 -2.58 -15.02
CA TYR A 22 1.31 -3.84 -15.71
C TYR A 22 1.09 -3.75 -17.23
N ILE A 23 0.01 -3.10 -17.67
CA ILE A 23 -0.28 -2.90 -19.10
C ILE A 23 0.74 -1.95 -19.74
N ASP A 24 1.16 -0.93 -19.00
CA ASP A 24 2.07 0.13 -19.48
C ASP A 24 3.55 -0.31 -19.61
N VAL A 25 3.95 -1.42 -18.97
CA VAL A 25 5.32 -1.96 -19.08
C VAL A 25 5.36 -3.33 -19.78
N ASP A 26 4.54 -3.48 -20.82
CA ASP A 26 4.49 -4.69 -21.66
C ASP A 26 4.33 -5.98 -20.86
N TYR A 27 3.41 -5.97 -19.89
CA TYR A 27 3.04 -7.15 -19.10
C TYR A 27 4.19 -7.74 -18.26
N SER A 28 5.13 -6.88 -17.80
CA SER A 28 6.18 -7.31 -16.87
C SER A 28 5.60 -7.86 -15.56
N PRO A 29 5.93 -9.11 -15.16
CA PRO A 29 5.43 -9.70 -13.92
C PRO A 29 5.77 -8.89 -12.66
N THR A 30 6.87 -8.13 -12.69
CA THR A 30 7.29 -7.30 -11.56
C THR A 30 6.33 -6.15 -11.24
N ALA A 31 5.54 -5.68 -12.22
CA ALA A 31 4.53 -4.65 -12.00
C ALA A 31 3.29 -5.16 -11.24
N LEU A 32 3.12 -6.48 -11.11
CA LEU A 32 2.02 -7.10 -10.35
C LEU A 32 2.28 -7.17 -8.84
N ILE A 33 3.51 -6.92 -8.39
CA ILE A 33 3.85 -6.90 -6.96
C ILE A 33 2.90 -6.00 -6.15
N PRO A 34 2.70 -4.71 -6.48
CA PRO A 34 1.74 -3.85 -5.77
C PRO A 34 0.30 -4.38 -5.86
N VAL A 35 -0.09 -5.03 -6.96
CA VAL A 35 -1.43 -5.62 -7.10
C VAL A 35 -1.64 -6.76 -6.11
N VAL A 36 -0.67 -7.67 -6.00
CA VAL A 36 -0.72 -8.81 -5.08
C VAL A 36 -0.76 -8.33 -3.63
N PHE A 37 0.12 -7.39 -3.27
CA PHE A 37 0.11 -6.80 -1.92
C PHE A 37 -1.21 -6.08 -1.62
N GLY A 38 -1.72 -5.30 -2.58
CA GLY A 38 -3.02 -4.63 -2.46
C GLY A 38 -4.16 -5.62 -2.24
N ALA A 39 -4.19 -6.73 -2.98
CA ALA A 39 -5.21 -7.78 -2.83
C ALA A 39 -5.16 -8.45 -1.44
N ILE A 40 -3.95 -8.77 -0.94
CA ILE A 40 -3.78 -9.36 0.39
C ILE A 40 -4.23 -8.37 1.48
N ILE A 41 -3.81 -7.11 1.40
CA ILE A 41 -4.24 -6.05 2.34
C ILE A 41 -5.76 -5.89 2.31
N LEU A 42 -6.38 -5.92 1.12
CA LEU A 42 -7.82 -5.81 0.95
C LEU A 42 -8.57 -6.98 1.61
N ALA A 43 -8.10 -8.21 1.42
CA ALA A 43 -8.69 -9.40 2.04
C ALA A 43 -8.64 -9.33 3.58
N LEU A 44 -7.52 -8.85 4.13
CA LEU A 44 -7.32 -8.68 5.56
C LEU A 44 -8.08 -7.48 6.16
N ASN A 45 -8.63 -6.60 5.33
CA ASN A 45 -9.34 -5.39 5.80
C ASN A 45 -10.59 -5.72 6.63
N SER A 46 -11.22 -6.87 6.37
CA SER A 46 -12.33 -7.39 7.19
C SER A 46 -11.91 -7.64 8.65
N GLY A 47 -10.69 -8.14 8.87
CA GLY A 47 -10.11 -8.35 10.20
C GLY A 47 -9.75 -7.04 10.90
N LEU A 48 -9.32 -6.02 10.16
CA LEU A 48 -9.12 -4.65 10.70
C LEU A 48 -10.44 -4.03 11.18
N LYS A 49 -11.55 -4.27 10.45
CA LYS A 49 -12.87 -3.78 10.85
C LYS A 49 -13.37 -4.44 12.14
N LYS A 50 -12.95 -5.67 12.42
CA LYS A 50 -13.21 -6.41 13.67
C LYS A 50 -12.21 -6.09 14.80
N GLU A 51 -11.34 -5.09 14.61
CA GLU A 51 -10.32 -4.67 15.59
C GLU A 51 -9.38 -5.80 16.05
N ASN A 52 -9.14 -6.79 15.18
CA ASN A 52 -8.24 -7.90 15.48
C ASN A 52 -6.78 -7.41 15.52
N LYS A 53 -6.17 -7.46 16.71
CA LYS A 53 -4.79 -6.98 16.96
C LYS A 53 -3.74 -7.69 16.11
N THR A 54 -3.90 -9.00 15.88
CA THR A 54 -2.96 -9.81 15.07
C THR A 54 -3.05 -9.40 13.61
N VAL A 55 -4.27 -9.26 13.07
CA VAL A 55 -4.46 -8.79 11.69
C VAL A 55 -3.91 -7.38 11.50
N ALA A 56 -4.08 -6.49 12.47
CA ALA A 56 -3.50 -5.14 12.41
C ALA A 56 -1.97 -5.15 12.30
N HIS A 57 -1.27 -6.02 13.04
CA HIS A 57 0.18 -6.17 12.94
C HIS A 57 0.61 -6.77 11.59
N ILE A 58 -0.13 -7.74 11.07
CA ILE A 58 0.17 -8.32 9.75
C ILE A 58 0.00 -7.25 8.66
N VAL A 59 -1.12 -6.50 8.67
CA VAL A 59 -1.39 -5.51 7.62
C VAL A 59 -0.40 -4.35 7.68
N VAL A 60 -0.02 -3.85 8.87
CA VAL A 60 0.98 -2.78 8.94
C VAL A 60 2.34 -3.26 8.42
N LEU A 61 2.74 -4.51 8.72
CA LEU A 61 3.98 -5.10 8.19
C LEU A 61 3.94 -5.21 6.68
N LEU A 62 2.84 -5.73 6.11
CA LEU A 62 2.67 -5.79 4.66
C LEU A 62 2.71 -4.40 4.02
N THR A 63 2.10 -3.40 4.67
CA THR A 63 2.11 -2.00 4.21
C THR A 63 3.53 -1.41 4.25
N PHE A 64 4.32 -1.76 5.26
CA PHE A 64 5.73 -1.35 5.36
C PHE A 64 6.59 -2.03 4.28
N LEU A 65 6.41 -3.33 4.06
CA LEU A 65 7.12 -4.09 3.04
C LEU A 65 6.85 -3.56 1.63
N ILE A 66 5.58 -3.26 1.30
CA ILE A 66 5.27 -2.71 -0.03
C ILE A 66 5.82 -1.29 -0.21
N LEU A 67 5.88 -0.47 0.85
CA LEU A 67 6.54 0.84 0.77
C LEU A 67 8.02 0.69 0.36
N GLY A 68 8.73 -0.26 0.98
CA GLY A 68 10.09 -0.63 0.59
C GLY A 68 10.16 -1.19 -0.84
N GLY A 69 9.21 -2.04 -1.22
CA GLY A 69 9.12 -2.62 -2.56
C GLY A 69 8.89 -1.60 -3.68
N LEU A 70 8.23 -0.48 -3.38
CA LEU A 70 7.94 0.59 -4.36
C LEU A 70 9.17 1.44 -4.72
N PHE A 71 10.28 1.35 -3.99
CA PHE A 71 11.52 2.06 -4.33
C PHE A 71 12.11 1.63 -5.68
N LYS A 72 12.10 0.33 -5.98
CA LYS A 72 12.63 -0.18 -7.25
C LYS A 72 11.79 0.30 -8.46
N PRO A 73 10.44 0.19 -8.45
CA PRO A 73 9.60 0.84 -9.43
C PRO A 73 9.85 2.34 -9.54
N LEU A 74 9.97 3.07 -8.42
CA LEU A 74 10.22 4.51 -8.45
C LEU A 74 11.51 4.84 -9.22
N MET A 75 12.62 4.19 -8.86
CA MET A 75 13.91 4.40 -9.53
C MET A 75 13.82 4.10 -11.03
N SER A 76 13.22 2.97 -11.38
CA SER A 76 13.00 2.59 -12.79
C SER A 76 12.15 3.62 -13.56
N THR A 77 11.14 4.20 -12.92
CA THR A 77 10.32 5.24 -13.57
C THR A 77 11.04 6.57 -13.72
N ILE A 78 11.92 6.93 -12.78
CA ILE A 78 12.77 8.12 -12.88
C ILE A 78 13.77 7.97 -14.03
N GLU A 79 14.44 6.82 -14.14
CA GLU A 79 15.35 6.51 -15.24
C GLU A 79 14.64 6.56 -16.61
N SER A 80 13.37 6.15 -16.66
CA SER A 80 12.58 6.22 -17.90
C SER A 80 12.17 7.63 -18.33
N GLY A 81 12.32 8.64 -17.46
CA GLY A 81 11.92 10.04 -17.73
C GLY A 81 10.42 10.28 -17.90
N SER A 82 9.58 9.26 -17.74
CA SER A 82 8.12 9.39 -17.95
C SER A 82 7.44 9.99 -16.73
N ALA A 83 7.01 11.24 -16.84
CA ALA A 83 6.27 11.94 -15.79
C ALA A 83 5.04 11.16 -15.31
N VAL A 84 4.27 10.55 -16.24
CA VAL A 84 3.08 9.76 -15.92
C VAL A 84 3.42 8.56 -15.03
N ARG A 85 4.51 7.83 -15.37
CA ARG A 85 4.95 6.66 -14.62
C ARG A 85 5.47 7.05 -13.23
N ILE A 86 6.16 8.19 -13.13
CA ILE A 86 6.64 8.73 -11.84
C ILE A 86 5.44 9.12 -10.96
N THR A 87 4.47 9.86 -11.51
CA THR A 87 3.30 10.33 -10.75
C THR A 87 2.49 9.16 -10.19
N ARG A 88 2.23 8.09 -10.96
CA ARG A 88 1.46 6.95 -10.43
C ARG A 88 2.19 6.24 -9.28
N VAL A 89 3.50 6.03 -9.38
CA VAL A 89 4.28 5.37 -8.32
C VAL A 89 4.34 6.28 -7.10
N GLY A 90 4.52 7.59 -7.31
CA GLY A 90 4.43 8.60 -6.27
C GLY A 90 3.09 8.56 -5.52
N LEU A 91 1.96 8.47 -6.23
CA LEU A 91 0.64 8.35 -5.62
C LEU A 91 0.49 7.06 -4.79
N MET A 92 0.97 5.92 -5.29
CA MET A 92 1.01 4.67 -4.53
C MET A 92 1.83 4.82 -3.24
N MET A 93 3.01 5.44 -3.32
CA MET A 93 3.89 5.65 -2.17
C MET A 93 3.26 6.59 -1.15
N LEU A 94 2.67 7.71 -1.59
CA LEU A 94 2.00 8.67 -0.72
C LEU A 94 0.82 8.02 0.02
N SER A 95 -0.01 7.25 -0.69
CA SER A 95 -1.10 6.49 -0.08
C SER A 95 -0.60 5.48 0.95
N THR A 96 0.48 4.77 0.62
CA THR A 96 1.08 3.75 1.50
C THR A 96 1.67 4.39 2.76
N LEU A 97 2.36 5.52 2.61
CA LEU A 97 2.92 6.29 3.71
C LEU A 97 1.83 6.84 4.63
N MET A 98 0.75 7.38 4.07
CA MET A 98 -0.40 7.85 4.83
C MET A 98 -1.05 6.70 5.63
N ALA A 99 -1.19 5.52 5.03
CA ALA A 99 -1.70 4.34 5.72
C ALA A 99 -0.81 3.94 6.90
N LEU A 100 0.51 3.91 6.73
CA LEU A 100 1.47 3.63 7.81
C LEU A 100 1.36 4.62 8.97
N ILE A 101 1.31 5.92 8.68
CA ILE A 101 1.17 6.96 9.72
C ILE A 101 -0.11 6.73 10.54
N VAL A 102 -1.23 6.41 9.88
CA VAL A 102 -2.49 6.14 10.57
C VAL A 102 -2.43 4.85 11.38
N PHE A 103 -1.78 3.79 10.90
CA PHE A 103 -1.57 2.57 11.68
C PHE A 103 -0.74 2.84 12.94
N ILE A 104 0.38 3.55 12.82
CA ILE A 104 1.25 3.92 13.95
C ILE A 104 0.45 4.74 14.98
N LYS A 105 -0.26 5.78 14.52
CA LYS A 105 -1.13 6.59 15.39
C LYS A 105 -2.19 5.74 16.09
N SER A 106 -2.78 4.77 15.39
CA SER A 106 -3.76 3.86 15.96
C SER A 106 -3.16 2.96 17.04
N PHE A 107 -1.94 2.46 16.87
CA PHE A 107 -1.28 1.65 17.89
C PHE A 107 -0.94 2.46 19.14
N ILE A 108 -0.44 3.69 18.97
CA ILE A 108 -0.15 4.59 20.09
C ILE A 108 -1.43 4.90 20.87
N ALA A 109 -2.52 5.23 20.17
CA ALA A 109 -3.81 5.52 20.80
C ALA A 109 -4.36 4.31 21.58
N ASN A 110 -4.13 3.09 21.09
CA ASN A 110 -4.57 1.88 21.77
C ASN A 110 -3.69 1.51 22.98
N ARG A 111 -2.40 1.89 22.96
CA ARG A 111 -1.50 1.77 24.13
C ARG A 111 -1.89 2.75 25.23
N SER A 112 -2.27 3.98 24.89
CA SER A 112 -2.65 5.03 25.85
C SER A 112 -3.98 4.77 26.58
N LYS A 113 -4.76 3.77 26.15
CA LYS A 113 -6.04 3.38 26.78
C LYS A 113 -5.93 2.17 27.71
N ASN A 114 -4.77 1.53 27.75
CA ASN A 114 -4.44 0.44 28.67
C ASN A 114 -3.57 0.97 29.81
#